data_AF-A0AAN1RWU5-F1
#
_entry.id   AF-A0AAN1RWU5-F1
#
_cell.length_a   1.000
_cell.length_b   1.000
_cell.length_c   1.000
_cell.angle_alpha   90.00
_cell.angle_beta   90.00
_cell.angle_gamma   90.00
#
_symmetry.space_group_name_H-M   'P 1'
#
loop_
_entity.id
_entity.type
_entity.pdbx_description
1 polymer ?
#
loop_
_entity_poly.entity_id
_entity_poly.type
_entity_poly.pdbx_seq_one_letter_code
_entity_poly.pdbx_strand_id
1 'polypeptide(L)' 'MHPNTNTMLIIVSLAVALMLVGFGLRDRNLGLGLMGLGLIVAVLTILYKAYITFSSFY' A
#
# COMPACT_ATOMS: atom_id res chain seq x y z
N MET A 1 -15.89 -12.35 -0.93
CA MET A 1 -14.86 -12.48 -1.98
C MET A 1 -13.60 -13.02 -1.32
N HIS A 2 -13.07 -14.16 -1.78
CA HIS A 2 -11.89 -14.78 -1.18
C HIS A 2 -10.70 -13.80 -1.31
N PRO A 3 -9.90 -13.53 -0.25
CA PRO A 3 -8.77 -12.61 -0.33
C PRO A 3 -7.72 -13.17 -1.29
N ASN A 4 -7.75 -12.71 -2.54
CA ASN A 4 -6.87 -13.24 -3.57
C ASN A 4 -5.50 -12.56 -3.40
N THR A 5 -4.45 -13.36 -3.16
CA THR A 5 -3.09 -12.85 -2.95
C THR A 5 -2.63 -11.95 -4.11
N ASN A 6 -3.09 -12.23 -5.33
CA ASN A 6 -2.81 -11.43 -6.51
C ASN A 6 -3.33 -9.99 -6.37
N THR A 7 -4.52 -9.79 -5.80
CA THR A 7 -5.11 -8.46 -5.61
C THR A 7 -4.28 -7.63 -4.62
N MET A 8 -3.78 -8.25 -3.55
CA MET A 8 -2.97 -7.55 -2.55
C MET A 8 -1.59 -7.17 -3.08
N LEU A 9 -0.98 -8.03 -3.90
CA LEU A 9 0.27 -7.72 -4.59
C LEU A 9 0.10 -6.51 -5.52
N ILE A 10 -0.99 -6.47 -6.30
CA ILE A 10 -1.31 -5.34 -7.18
C ILE A 10 -1.44 -4.03 -6.37
N ILE A 11 -2.14 -4.06 -5.23
CA ILE A 11 -2.33 -2.88 -4.39
C ILE A 11 -0.99 -2.38 -3.84
N VAL A 12 -0.12 -3.28 -3.35
CA VAL A 12 1.22 -2.90 -2.86
C VAL A 12 2.09 -2.34 -3.99
N SER A 13 2.08 -2.96 -5.18
CA SER A 13 2.82 -2.47 -6.34
C SER A 13 2.35 -1.07 -6.78
N LEU A 14 1.04 -0.82 -6.79
CA LEU A 14 0.48 0.50 -7.07
C LEU A 14 0.87 1.53 -6.01
N ALA A 15 0.85 1.14 -4.73
CA ALA A 15 1.25 2.00 -3.63
C ALA A 15 2.72 2.43 -3.74
N VAL A 16 3.61 1.50 -4.11
CA VAL A 16 5.03 1.79 -4.38
C VAL A 16 5.19 2.70 -5.59
N ALA A 17 4.48 2.45 -6.68
CA ALA A 17 4.50 3.34 -7.85
C ALA A 17 4.05 4.76 -7.48
N LEU A 18 3.02 4.90 -6.64
CA LEU A 18 2.54 6.18 -6.11
C LEU A 18 3.59 6.89 -5.25
N MET A 19 4.35 6.16 -4.43
CA MET A 19 5.46 6.72 -3.66
C MET A 19 6.59 7.20 -4.56
N LEU A 20 6.92 6.48 -5.63
CA LEU A 20 7.95 6.88 -6.60
C LEU A 20 7.52 8.13 -7.38
N VAL A 21 6.26 8.21 -7.81
CA VAL A 21 5.69 9.41 -8.44
C VAL A 21 5.67 10.58 -7.46
N GLY A 22 5.28 10.34 -6.21
CA GLY A 22 5.31 11.34 -5.14
C GLY A 22 6.74 11.84 -4.87
N PHE A 23 7.74 10.96 -4.93
CA PHE A 23 9.15 11.34 -4.80
C PHE A 23 9.62 12.21 -5.98
N GLY A 24 9.18 11.90 -7.21
CA GLY A 24 9.46 12.73 -8.38
C GLY A 24 8.81 14.12 -8.34
N LEU A 25 7.75 14.28 -7.55
CA LEU A 25 7.05 15.55 -7.33
C LEU A 25 7.31 16.15 -5.93
N ARG A 26 8.35 15.66 -5.23
CA ARG A 26 8.61 15.94 -3.80
C ARG A 26 8.71 17.42 -3.47
N ASP A 27 9.25 18.22 -4.37
CA ASP A 27 9.41 19.67 -4.17
C ASP A 27 8.07 20.41 -4.10
N ARG A 28 6.98 19.77 -4.52
CA ARG A 28 5.62 20.28 -4.39
C ARG A 28 4.97 19.67 -3.13
N ASN A 29 4.14 20.43 -2.43
CA ASN A 29 3.31 19.90 -1.33
C ASN A 29 2.51 18.64 -1.73
N LEU A 30 2.18 18.51 -3.02
CA LEU A 30 1.53 17.33 -3.58
C LEU A 30 2.41 16.08 -3.54
N GLY A 31 3.72 16.19 -3.73
CA GLY A 31 4.65 15.05 -3.68
C GLY A 31 4.70 14.42 -2.29
N LEU A 32 4.76 15.25 -1.24
CA LEU A 32 4.66 14.79 0.15
C LEU A 32 3.34 14.06 0.44
N GLY A 33 2.23 14.57 -0.09
CA GLY A 33 0.92 13.91 0.01
C GLY A 33 0.87 12.57 -0.70
N LEU A 34 1.40 12.48 -1.93
CA LEU A 34 1.45 11.25 -2.72
C LEU A 34 2.36 10.19 -2.08
N MET A 35 3.49 10.59 -1.51
CA MET A 35 4.38 9.69 -0.75
C MET A 35 3.70 9.17 0.52
N GLY A 36 3.05 10.05 1.28
CA GLY A 36 2.33 9.67 2.49
C GLY A 36 1.16 8.72 2.21
N LEU A 37 0.37 9.00 1.17
CA LEU A 37 -0.74 8.12 0.76
C LEU A 37 -0.23 6.74 0.31
N GLY A 38 0.82 6.68 -0.51
CA GLY A 38 1.40 5.41 -0.92
C GLY A 38 1.95 4.60 0.26
N LEU A 39 2.57 5.26 1.25
CA LEU A 39 3.03 4.60 2.47
C LEU A 39 1.86 4.03 3.28
N ILE A 40 0.81 4.82 3.51
CA ILE A 40 -0.37 4.40 4.28
C ILE A 40 -1.04 3.19 3.61
N VAL A 41 -1.25 3.24 2.30
CA VAL A 41 -1.88 2.15 1.55
C VAL A 41 -1.03 0.88 1.61
N ALA A 42 0.29 0.99 1.47
CA ALA A 42 1.19 -0.17 1.58
C ALA A 42 1.11 -0.80 2.98
N VAL A 43 1.20 0.02 4.04
CA VAL A 43 1.14 -0.45 5.44
C VAL A 43 -0.20 -1.11 5.74
N LEU A 44 -1.33 -0.47 5.39
CA LEU A 44 -2.67 -1.02 5.62
C LEU A 44 -2.88 -2.34 4.88
N THR A 45 -2.36 -2.48 3.66
CA THR A 45 -2.48 -3.72 2.88
C THR A 45 -1.70 -4.86 3.53
N ILE A 46 -0.50 -4.59 4.04
CA ILE A 46 0.31 -5.57 4.77
C ILE A 46 -0.38 -5.96 6.08
N LEU A 47 -0.88 -4.97 6.84
CA LEU A 47 -1.60 -5.22 8.09
C LEU A 47 -2.87 -6.04 7.86
N TYR A 48 -3.62 -5.76 6.79
CA TYR A 48 -4.82 -6.52 6.45
C TYR A 48 -4.48 -7.97 6.06
N LYS A 49 -3.40 -8.19 5.29
CA LYS A 49 -2.94 -9.55 4.97
C LYS A 49 -2.43 -10.28 6.21
N ALA A 50 -1.69 -9.61 7.08
CA ALA A 50 -1.24 -10.17 8.36
C ALA A 50 -2.45 -10.54 9.24
N TYR A 51 -3.44 -9.66 9.34
CA TYR A 51 -4.69 -9.92 10.07
C TYR A 51 -5.37 -11.19 9.57
N ILE A 52 -5.65 -11.30 8.26
CA ILE A 52 -6.29 -12.50 7.70
C ILE A 52 -5.44 -13.76 7.96
N THR A 53 -4.12 -13.64 7.81
CA THR A 53 -3.22 -14.78 7.98
C THR A 53 -3.25 -15.27 9.42
N PHE A 54 -3.03 -14.39 10.39
CA PHE A 54 -2.94 -14.76 11.81
C PHE A 54 -4.31 -14.96 12.48
N SER A 55 -5.38 -14.29 12.02
CA SER A 55 -6.74 -14.53 12.51
C SER A 55 -7.34 -15.82 11.98
N SER A 56 -6.85 -16.35 10.86
CA SER A 56 -7.26 -17.66 10.35
C SER A 56 -6.58 -18.85 11.06
N PHE A 57 -5.60 -18.59 11.94
CA PHE A 57 -4.93 -19.63 12.74
C PHE A 57 -5.54 -19.79 14.16
N TYR A 58 -6.52 -18.96 14.53
CA TYR A 58 -7.34 -19.08 15.75
C TYR A 58 -8.79 -19.38 15.37
#